data_AF-A0AAJ3EFG4-F1
#
_entry.id   AF-A0AAJ3EFG4-F1
#
_cell.length_a   1.000
_cell.length_b   1.000
_cell.length_c   1.000
_cell.angle_alpha   90.00
_cell.angle_beta   90.00
_cell.angle_gamma   90.00
#
_symmetry.space_group_name_H-M   'P 1'
#
loop_
_entity.id
_entity.type
_entity.pdbx_description
1 polymer ?
#
loop_
_entity_poly.entity_id
_entity_poly.type
_entity_poly.pdbx_seq_one_letter_code
_entity_poly.pdbx_strand_id
1 'polypeptide(L)'
;MLEAIVYVVLLTDLMVHGDLIPDGTTLAVERSMRNDWKGSGLCRDATPEEIALYEEDNGASDGGGARLAGEIDALREEHEALGEQVTTLQVEVTDLEGQKKALQEEVAALEKAKKAAAK
;
A
#
# COMPACT_ATOMS: atom_id res chain seq x y z
N MET A 1 -2.75 15.25 33.32
CA MET A 1 -2.60 13.83 33.73
C MET A 1 -2.88 13.02 32.50
N LEU A 2 -1.94 12.20 32.03
CA LEU A 2 -2.24 11.24 30.97
C LEU A 2 -3.25 10.24 31.57
N GLU A 3 -4.44 10.13 30.97
CA GLU A 3 -5.41 9.13 31.40
C GLU A 3 -4.83 7.74 31.11
N ALA A 4 -4.90 6.85 32.09
CA ALA A 4 -4.37 5.50 31.95
C ALA A 4 -5.20 4.73 30.91
N ILE A 5 -4.57 4.37 29.79
CA ILE A 5 -5.11 3.44 28.79
C ILE A 5 -5.35 2.10 29.47
N VAL A 6 -6.50 1.49 29.18
CA VAL A 6 -6.89 0.16 29.65
C VAL A 6 -7.36 -0.69 28.48
N TYR A 7 -7.13 -1.99 28.57
CA TYR A 7 -7.46 -2.94 27.51
C TYR A 7 -8.74 -3.70 27.83
N VAL A 8 -9.64 -3.76 26.86
CA VAL A 8 -10.94 -4.43 26.98
C VAL A 8 -11.16 -5.37 25.80
N VAL A 9 -11.98 -6.40 26.01
CA VAL A 9 -12.44 -7.30 24.96
C VAL A 9 -13.93 -7.10 24.76
N LEU A 10 -14.35 -6.88 23.51
CA LEU A 10 -15.76 -6.73 23.17
C LEU A 10 -16.53 -8.04 23.37
N LEU A 11 -17.73 -7.94 23.92
CA LEU A 11 -18.65 -9.07 24.11
C LEU A 11 -19.74 -9.13 23.03
N THR A 12 -19.78 -8.12 22.16
CA THR A 12 -20.73 -7.97 21.06
C THR A 12 -20.07 -7.15 19.96
N ASP A 13 -20.56 -7.29 18.74
CA ASP A 13 -20.20 -6.41 17.64
C ASP A 13 -20.54 -4.96 17.99
N LEU A 14 -19.62 -4.04 17.71
CA LEU A 14 -19.75 -2.63 18.02
C LEU A 14 -19.44 -1.77 16.79
N MET A 15 -20.34 -0.85 16.46
CA MET A 15 -20.09 0.17 15.45
C MET A 15 -19.31 1.33 16.06
N VAL A 16 -18.06 1.52 15.61
CA VAL A 16 -17.20 2.62 16.05
C VAL A 16 -16.80 3.43 14.83
N HIS A 17 -17.14 4.71 14.80
CA HIS A 17 -16.81 5.63 13.69
C HIS A 17 -17.21 5.17 12.27
N GLY A 18 -18.18 4.25 12.15
CA GLY A 18 -18.64 3.71 10.87
C GLY A 18 -18.04 2.34 10.51
N ASP A 19 -17.06 1.88 11.28
CA ASP A 19 -16.48 0.55 11.15
C ASP A 19 -17.14 -0.42 12.15
N LEU A 20 -17.49 -1.61 11.66
CA LEU A 20 -17.99 -2.70 12.49
C LEU A 20 -16.79 -3.40 13.14
N ILE A 21 -16.67 -3.29 14.45
CA ILE A 21 -15.69 -4.04 15.23
C ILE A 21 -16.35 -5.31 15.76
N PRO A 22 -15.88 -6.51 15.38
CA PRO A 22 -16.48 -7.77 15.81
C PRO A 22 -16.36 -8.02 17.31
N ASP A 23 -17.23 -8.88 17.83
CA ASP A 23 -17.07 -9.48 19.15
C ASP A 23 -15.70 -10.17 19.32
N GLY A 24 -15.24 -10.27 20.57
CA GLY A 24 -13.93 -10.84 20.89
C GLY A 24 -12.73 -9.95 20.53
N THR A 25 -12.92 -8.81 19.87
CA THR A 25 -11.83 -7.89 19.54
C THR A 25 -11.28 -7.22 20.81
N THR A 26 -9.95 -7.19 20.94
CA THR A 26 -9.24 -6.46 22.02
C THR A 26 -8.98 -5.02 21.59
N LEU A 27 -9.28 -4.05 22.46
CA LEU A 27 -9.12 -2.62 22.19
C LEU A 27 -8.44 -1.90 23.36
N ALA A 28 -7.57 -0.94 23.05
CA ALA A 28 -7.07 0.05 23.98
C ALA A 28 -8.05 1.23 24.07
N VAL A 29 -8.58 1.49 25.26
CA VAL A 29 -9.57 2.56 25.51
C VAL A 29 -9.24 3.35 26.77
N GLU A 30 -9.85 4.51 26.92
CA GLU A 30 -9.77 5.28 28.16
C GLU A 30 -10.53 4.59 29.29
N ARG A 31 -10.10 4.83 30.54
CA ARG A 31 -10.72 4.24 31.73
C ARG A 31 -12.20 4.61 31.87
N SER A 32 -12.56 5.84 31.53
CA SER A 32 -13.94 6.34 31.52
C SER A 32 -14.83 5.50 30.59
N MET A 33 -14.37 5.28 29.36
CA MET A 33 -15.02 4.49 28.33
C MET A 33 -15.15 3.02 28.73
N ARG A 34 -14.06 2.41 29.26
CA ARG A 34 -14.10 1.05 29.80
C ARG A 34 -15.13 0.88 30.91
N ASN A 35 -15.29 1.87 31.79
CA ASN A 35 -16.27 1.80 32.87
C ASN A 35 -17.71 1.85 32.33
N ASP A 36 -17.98 2.73 31.37
CA ASP A 36 -19.29 2.86 30.72
C ASP A 36 -19.68 1.58 29.96
N TRP A 37 -18.75 1.06 29.16
CA TRP A 37 -18.96 -0.15 28.37
C TRP A 37 -19.11 -1.41 29.22
N LYS A 38 -18.33 -1.53 30.29
CA LYS A 38 -18.47 -2.65 31.25
C LYS A 38 -19.78 -2.55 32.03
N GLY A 39 -20.20 -1.34 32.39
CA GLY A 39 -21.51 -1.10 33.03
C GLY A 39 -22.68 -1.48 32.13
N SER A 40 -22.52 -1.29 30.82
CA SER A 40 -23.50 -1.64 29.79
C SER A 40 -23.40 -3.08 29.29
N GLY A 41 -22.45 -3.88 29.79
CA GLY A 41 -22.24 -5.27 29.38
C GLY A 41 -21.65 -5.45 27.98
N LEU A 42 -21.06 -4.39 27.39
CA LEU A 42 -20.50 -4.40 26.04
C LEU A 42 -19.08 -4.97 25.98
N CYS A 43 -18.35 -4.94 27.09
CA CYS A 43 -16.98 -5.43 27.14
C CYS A 43 -16.65 -6.10 28.48
N ARG A 44 -15.54 -6.86 28.47
CA ARG A 44 -14.86 -7.35 29.67
C ARG A 44 -13.42 -6.84 29.72
N ASP A 45 -12.77 -6.99 30.85
CA ASP A 45 -11.35 -6.70 30.97
C ASP A 45 -10.55 -7.74 30.16
N ALA A 46 -9.53 -7.30 29.43
CA ALA A 46 -8.63 -8.17 28.69
C ALA A 46 -7.71 -8.95 29.65
N THR A 47 -7.37 -10.19 29.30
CA THR A 47 -6.36 -10.97 30.04
C THR A 47 -4.95 -10.48 29.69
N PRO A 48 -3.93 -10.79 30.51
CA PRO A 48 -2.55 -10.45 30.18
C PRO A 48 -2.09 -11.00 28.82
N GLU A 49 -2.56 -12.18 28.41
CA GLU A 49 -2.26 -12.79 27.12
C GLU A 49 -2.89 -12.01 25.96
N GLU A 50 -4.15 -11.57 26.12
CA GLU A 50 -4.84 -10.76 25.12
C GLU A 50 -4.23 -9.36 24.99
N ILE A 51 -3.75 -8.80 26.11
CA ILE A 51 -2.99 -7.54 26.13
C ILE A 51 -1.67 -7.73 25.40
N ALA A 52 -0.94 -8.81 25.67
CA ALA A 52 0.32 -9.09 24.99
C ALA A 52 0.13 -9.27 23.48
N LEU A 53 -0.93 -9.96 23.05
CA LEU A 53 -1.28 -10.09 21.63
C LEU A 53 -1.65 -8.73 21.02
N TYR A 54 -2.48 -7.95 21.71
CA TYR A 54 -2.83 -6.61 21.25
C TYR A 54 -1.60 -5.71 21.16
N GLU A 55 -0.67 -5.78 22.10
CA GLU A 55 0.58 -5.02 22.10
C GLU A 55 1.61 -5.58 21.11
N GLU A 56 1.56 -6.85 20.74
CA GLU A 56 2.36 -7.38 19.63
C GLU A 56 1.85 -6.84 18.29
N ASP A 57 0.52 -6.85 18.11
CA ASP A 57 -0.14 -6.35 16.89
C ASP A 57 -0.14 -4.80 16.81
N ASN A 58 -0.30 -4.11 17.94
CA ASN A 58 -0.48 -2.65 18.03
C ASN A 58 0.63 -1.90 18.79
N GLY A 59 1.55 -2.58 19.48
CA GLY A 59 2.76 -1.98 20.08
C GLY A 59 3.74 -1.43 19.04
N ALA A 60 3.38 -1.58 17.76
CA ALA A 60 3.78 -0.71 16.68
C ALA A 60 3.14 0.72 16.76
N SER A 61 2.71 1.23 17.92
CA SER A 61 2.31 2.65 18.01
C SER A 61 3.53 3.60 17.88
N ASP A 62 4.76 3.09 18.04
CA ASP A 62 6.02 3.76 17.62
C ASP A 62 6.69 3.08 16.40
N GLY A 63 6.47 1.77 16.20
CA GLY A 63 7.05 0.99 15.09
C GLY A 63 6.23 0.97 13.78
N GLY A 64 4.94 1.24 13.84
CA GLY A 64 3.99 1.16 12.73
C GLY A 64 4.02 2.42 11.89
N GLY A 65 4.19 3.58 12.52
CA GLY A 65 4.52 4.82 11.82
C GLY A 65 5.87 4.70 11.11
N ALA A 66 6.89 4.15 11.77
CA ALA A 66 8.21 3.92 11.16
C ALA A 66 8.16 2.88 10.02
N ARG A 67 7.39 1.80 10.18
CA ARG A 67 7.18 0.79 9.14
C ARG A 67 6.43 1.35 7.95
N LEU A 68 5.31 2.04 8.17
CA LEU A 68 4.55 2.68 7.10
C LEU A 68 5.37 3.76 6.40
N ALA A 69 6.19 4.52 7.13
CA ALA A 69 7.12 5.48 6.52
C ALA A 69 8.16 4.76 5.64
N GLY A 70 8.74 3.65 6.12
CA GLY A 70 9.66 2.84 5.32
C GLY A 70 9.01 2.22 4.09
N GLU A 71 7.76 1.76 4.20
CA GLU A 71 6.98 1.26 3.05
C GLU A 71 6.66 2.39 2.05
N ILE A 72 6.34 3.59 2.53
CA ILE A 72 6.12 4.77 1.68
C ILE A 72 7.41 5.17 0.95
N ASP A 73 8.55 5.15 1.63
CA ASP A 73 9.84 5.49 1.03
C ASP A 73 10.25 4.46 -0.03
N ALA A 74 10.09 3.17 0.26
CA ALA A 74 10.35 2.10 -0.71
C ALA A 74 9.45 2.22 -1.96
N LEU A 75 8.16 2.53 -1.77
CA LEU A 75 7.22 2.76 -2.88
C LEU A 75 7.58 3.99 -3.70
N ARG A 76 8.12 5.05 -3.07
CA ARG A 76 8.60 6.25 -3.79
C ARG A 76 9.82 5.93 -4.65
N GLU A 77 10.78 5.19 -4.12
CA GLU A 77 11.97 4.74 -4.87
C GLU A 77 11.58 3.85 -6.05
N GLU A 78 10.65 2.90 -5.84
CA GLU A 78 10.14 2.04 -6.92
C GLU A 78 9.43 2.87 -8.01
N HIS A 79 8.60 3.84 -7.61
CA HIS A 79 7.91 4.72 -8.54
C HIS A 79 8.87 5.57 -9.37
N GLU A 80 9.96 6.09 -8.77
CA GLU A 80 10.99 6.83 -9.48
C GLU A 80 11.73 5.95 -10.49
N ALA A 81 12.17 4.76 -10.08
CA ALA A 81 12.84 3.80 -10.95
C ALA A 81 11.95 3.37 -12.14
N LEU A 82 10.65 3.16 -11.91
CA LEU A 82 9.70 2.87 -12.99
C LEU A 82 9.54 4.07 -13.94
N GLY A 83 9.53 5.30 -13.42
CA GLY A 83 9.50 6.51 -14.24
C GLY A 83 10.70 6.64 -15.18
N GLU A 84 11.90 6.33 -14.70
CA GLU A 84 13.12 6.30 -15.53
C GLU A 84 13.05 5.22 -16.61
N GLN A 85 12.54 4.03 -16.28
CA GLN A 85 12.36 2.95 -17.25
C GLN A 85 11.36 3.33 -18.35
N VAL A 86 10.24 3.96 -17.98
CA VAL A 86 9.24 4.45 -18.96
C VAL A 86 9.86 5.47 -19.91
N THR A 87 10.64 6.42 -19.37
CA THR A 87 11.33 7.42 -20.19
C THR A 87 12.31 6.78 -21.15
N THR A 88 13.10 5.82 -20.68
CA THR A 88 14.05 5.06 -21.51
C THR A 88 13.34 4.32 -22.65
N LEU A 89 12.27 3.59 -22.33
CA LEU A 89 11.49 2.85 -23.33
C LEU A 89 10.85 3.78 -24.37
N GLN A 90 10.42 4.98 -23.99
CA GLN A 90 9.88 5.97 -24.93
C GLN A 90 10.93 6.45 -25.93
N VAL A 91 12.17 6.64 -25.49
CA VAL A 91 13.31 6.95 -26.37
C VAL A 91 13.56 5.79 -27.33
N GLU A 92 13.64 4.56 -26.82
CA GLU A 92 13.86 3.37 -27.67
C GLU A 92 12.77 3.18 -28.73
N VAL A 93 11.51 3.38 -28.37
CA VAL A 93 10.38 3.31 -29.31
C VAL A 93 10.54 4.35 -30.42
N THR A 94 10.89 5.59 -30.06
CA THR A 94 11.09 6.67 -31.02
C THR A 94 12.23 6.35 -32.00
N ASP A 95 13.34 5.82 -31.49
CA ASP A 95 14.48 5.42 -32.31
C ASP A 95 14.14 4.26 -33.25
N LEU A 96 13.42 3.25 -32.76
CA LEU A 96 12.98 2.11 -33.57
C LEU A 96 11.99 2.53 -34.67
N GLU A 97 11.09 3.47 -34.39
CA GLU A 97 10.21 4.05 -35.41
C GLU A 97 11.00 4.78 -36.50
N GLY A 98 12.04 5.52 -36.12
CA GLY A 98 12.96 6.18 -37.05
C GLY A 98 13.69 5.17 -37.95
N GLN A 99 14.26 4.13 -37.36
CA GLN A 99 14.95 3.05 -38.10
C GLN A 99 14.01 2.33 -39.05
N LYS A 100 12.79 2.01 -38.60
CA LYS A 100 11.76 1.36 -39.43
C LYS A 100 11.44 2.20 -40.66
N LYS A 101 11.28 3.52 -40.50
CA LYS A 101 11.02 4.42 -41.63
C LYS A 101 12.18 4.45 -42.62
N ALA A 102 13.41 4.54 -42.14
CA ALA A 102 14.61 4.56 -43.00
C ALA A 102 14.73 3.26 -43.82
N LEU A 103 14.51 2.10 -43.19
CA LEU A 103 14.51 0.80 -43.87
C LEU A 103 13.40 0.70 -44.92
N GLN A 104 12.21 1.23 -44.65
CA GLN A 104 11.13 1.26 -45.64
C GLN A 104 11.50 2.09 -46.87
N GLU A 105 12.15 3.24 -46.68
CA GLU A 105 12.65 4.08 -47.77
C GLU A 105 13.75 3.37 -48.58
N GLU A 106 14.69 2.70 -47.90
CA GLU A 106 15.75 1.92 -48.56
C GLU A 106 15.18 0.76 -49.39
N VAL A 107 14.25 -0.02 -48.83
CA VAL A 107 13.57 -1.11 -49.55
C VAL A 107 12.84 -0.57 -50.79
N ALA A 108 12.14 0.55 -50.67
CA ALA A 108 11.46 1.17 -51.81
C ALA A 108 12.44 1.62 -52.90
N ALA A 109 13.59 2.18 -52.52
CA ALA A 109 14.64 2.60 -53.44
C ALA A 109 15.27 1.40 -54.17
N LEU A 110 15.58 0.33 -53.44
CA LEU A 110 16.14 -0.90 -54.00
C LEU A 110 15.18 -1.59 -54.96
N GLU A 111 13.89 -1.66 -54.62
CA GLU A 111 12.85 -2.21 -55.52
C GLU A 111 12.72 -1.40 -56.81
N LYS A 112 12.82 -0.07 -56.72
CA LYS A 112 12.84 0.81 -57.91
C LYS A 112 14.08 0.56 -58.77
N ALA A 113 15.27 0.47 -58.16
CA ALA A 113 16.53 0.21 -58.86
C ALA A 113 16.51 -1.17 -59.55
N LYS A 114 16.03 -2.20 -58.85
CA LYS A 114 15.87 -3.56 -59.38
C LYS A 114 14.96 -3.61 -60.61
N LYS A 115 13.83 -2.90 -60.57
CA LYS A 115 12.92 -2.78 -61.73
C LYS A 115 13.55 -2.06 -62.91
N ALA A 116 14.39 -1.05 -62.66
CA ALA A 116 15.10 -0.33 -63.71
C ALA A 116 16.21 -1.18 -64.37
N ALA A 117 16.93 -1.98 -63.59
CA ALA A 117 17.98 -2.87 -64.09
C ALA A 117 17.45 -4.11 -64.86
N ALA A 118 16.17 -4.45 -64.68
CA ALA A 118 15.51 -5.56 -65.37
C ALA A 118 14.86 -5.15 -66.72
N LYS A 119 15.02 -3.90 -67.16
CA LYS A 119 14.52 -3.34 -68.43
C LYS A 119 15.66 -3.14 -69.41
#